data_AF-A0A8T8DX16-F1
#
_entry.id   AF-A0A8T8DX16-F1
#
_cell.length_a   1.000
_cell.length_b   1.000
_cell.length_c   1.000
_cell.angle_alpha   90.00
_cell.angle_beta   90.00
_cell.angle_gamma   90.00
#
_symmetry.space_group_name_H-M   'P 1'
#
loop_
_entity.id
_entity.type
_entity.pdbx_description
1 polymer ?
#
loop_
_entity_poly.entity_id
_entity_poly.type
_entity_poly.pdbx_seq_one_letter_code
_entity_poly.pdbx_strand_id
1 'polypeptide(L)'
;MTDAAAVPFPFPRWEGERATHLTVAPDDSIYVVPSGAHERLHRIVIGDRDVTERFDGLRGTKVELALTGWVQLQSDRLTDRVNVDAPDGFDDAALLERFARLHDAGSVAVARYPSGTVVASPPAELTLPGRGARVPVSVPDGRASTDDSR
;
A
#
# COMPACT_ATOMS: atom_id res chain seq x y z
N MET A 1 -14.06 27.37 16.61
CA MET A 1 -13.86 26.29 15.62
C MET A 1 -13.21 25.15 16.36
N THR A 2 -13.95 24.07 16.55
CA THR A 2 -13.48 22.88 17.27
C THR A 2 -12.45 22.18 16.39
N ASP A 3 -11.23 22.10 16.88
CA ASP A 3 -10.18 21.26 16.32
C ASP A 3 -10.69 19.81 16.34
N ALA A 4 -11.03 19.28 15.16
CA ALA A 4 -11.44 17.89 15.03
C ALA A 4 -10.18 17.07 15.34
N ALA A 5 -10.05 16.62 16.59
CA ALA A 5 -8.97 15.75 17.02
C ALA A 5 -8.89 14.59 16.02
N ALA A 6 -7.84 14.60 15.19
CA ALA A 6 -7.61 13.58 14.20
C ALA A 6 -7.61 12.24 14.93
N VAL A 7 -8.56 11.36 14.58
CA VAL A 7 -8.60 10.04 15.19
C VAL A 7 -7.27 9.37 14.85
N PRO A 8 -6.47 8.98 15.86
CA PRO A 8 -5.17 8.37 15.59
C PRO A 8 -5.38 7.10 14.79
N PHE A 9 -4.59 6.93 13.74
CA PHE A 9 -4.58 5.71 12.95
C PHE A 9 -4.33 4.51 13.89
N PRO A 10 -5.15 3.44 13.86
CA PRO A 10 -5.20 2.44 14.94
C PRO A 10 -4.08 1.40 14.86
N PHE A 11 -3.01 1.71 14.15
CA PHE A 11 -1.83 0.88 14.00
C PHE A 11 -0.62 1.62 14.57
N PRO A 12 0.27 0.94 15.29
CA PRO A 12 1.46 1.58 15.85
C PRO A 12 2.37 2.05 14.72
N ARG A 13 3.00 3.21 14.92
CA ARG A 13 4.06 3.68 14.03
C ARG A 13 5.24 2.72 14.11
N TRP A 14 5.89 2.55 12.98
CA TRP A 14 7.09 1.74 12.87
C TRP A 14 8.30 2.57 13.28
N GLU A 15 9.04 2.10 14.28
CA GLU A 15 10.22 2.76 14.84
C GLU A 15 11.52 2.06 14.43
N GLY A 16 11.44 1.10 13.49
CA GLY A 16 12.59 0.38 12.94
C GLY A 16 12.74 -1.06 13.42
N GLU A 17 11.79 -1.55 14.21
CA GLU A 17 11.76 -2.93 14.69
C GLU A 17 11.42 -3.94 13.58
N ARG A 18 11.78 -5.21 13.78
CA ARG A 18 11.43 -6.27 12.82
C ARG A 18 9.92 -6.55 12.89
N ALA A 19 9.20 -6.25 11.81
CA ALA A 19 7.77 -6.52 11.64
C ALA A 19 7.52 -7.33 10.36
N THR A 20 6.58 -8.27 10.36
CA THR A 20 6.29 -9.09 9.16
C THR A 20 5.57 -8.31 8.07
N HIS A 21 4.81 -7.29 8.45
CA HIS A 21 4.08 -6.44 7.52
C HIS A 21 4.11 -4.99 7.96
N LEU A 22 4.52 -4.12 7.05
CA LEU A 22 4.42 -2.67 7.17
C LEU A 22 3.47 -2.11 6.12
N THR A 23 2.78 -1.04 6.47
CA THR A 23 2.10 -0.21 5.49
C THR A 23 2.65 1.21 5.50
N VAL A 24 2.80 1.79 4.32
CA VAL A 24 3.18 3.20 4.15
C VAL A 24 1.96 3.96 3.66
N ALA A 25 1.58 4.99 4.41
CA ALA A 25 0.49 5.88 4.06
C ALA A 25 0.91 6.87 2.95
N PRO A 26 -0.06 7.54 2.29
CA PRO A 26 0.24 8.56 1.28
C PRO A 26 1.06 9.74 1.79
N ASP A 27 1.07 9.99 3.10
CA ASP A 27 1.86 11.03 3.77
C ASP A 27 3.24 10.55 4.25
N ASP A 28 3.68 9.37 3.78
CA ASP A 28 4.91 8.69 4.16
C ASP A 28 4.98 8.18 5.61
N SER A 29 3.90 8.28 6.39
CA SER A 29 3.83 7.62 7.70
C SER A 29 3.88 6.10 7.52
N ILE A 30 4.74 5.43 8.31
CA ILE A 30 4.90 3.97 8.27
C ILE A 30 4.29 3.35 9.54
N TYR A 31 3.46 2.34 9.35
CA TYR A 31 2.77 1.63 10.43
C TYR A 31 2.99 0.13 10.36
N VAL A 32 3.05 -0.52 11.52
CA VAL A 32 3.05 -1.98 11.61
C VAL A 32 1.63 -2.50 11.50
N VAL A 33 1.41 -3.41 10.56
CA VAL A 33 0.10 -4.07 10.37
C VAL A 33 0.19 -5.49 10.93
N PRO A 34 -0.50 -5.81 12.04
CA PRO A 34 -0.51 -7.17 12.56
C PRO A 34 -1.09 -8.16 11.54
N SER A 35 -0.64 -9.41 11.62
CA SER A 35 -1.21 -10.48 10.78
C SER A 35 -2.72 -10.56 10.95
N GLY A 36 -3.44 -10.74 9.84
CA GLY A 36 -4.91 -10.74 9.80
C GLY A 36 -5.56 -9.34 9.87
N ALA A 37 -4.79 -8.26 10.03
CA ALA A 37 -5.35 -6.91 10.14
C ALA A 37 -5.44 -6.13 8.80
N HIS A 38 -5.13 -6.77 7.68
CA HIS A 38 -5.19 -6.14 6.36
C HIS A 38 -6.62 -5.75 5.98
N GLU A 39 -7.60 -6.58 6.33
CA GLU A 39 -9.03 -6.30 6.13
C GLU A 39 -9.50 -5.12 6.99
N ARG A 40 -8.91 -4.96 8.18
CA ARG A 40 -9.19 -3.80 9.05
C ARG A 40 -8.59 -2.53 8.44
N LEU A 41 -7.34 -2.60 7.98
CA LEU A 41 -6.68 -1.49 7.27
C LEU A 41 -7.49 -1.06 6.05
N HIS A 42 -7.86 -2.02 5.21
CA HIS A 42 -8.71 -1.80 4.04
C HIS A 42 -10.03 -1.14 4.40
N ARG A 43 -10.76 -1.64 5.41
CA ARG A 43 -12.01 -1.03 5.86
C ARG A 43 -11.86 0.42 6.34
N ILE A 44 -10.74 0.75 7.00
CA ILE A 44 -10.46 2.12 7.46
C ILE A 44 -10.16 3.03 6.27
N VAL A 45 -9.33 2.56 5.35
CA VAL A 45 -8.78 3.36 4.25
C VAL A 45 -9.75 3.50 3.10
N ILE A 46 -10.51 2.45 2.79
CA ILE A 46 -11.36 2.30 1.61
C ILE A 46 -12.83 2.28 2.02
N GLY A 47 -13.19 1.47 3.02
CA GLY A 47 -14.57 1.28 3.43
C GLY A 47 -15.37 0.58 2.32
N ASP A 48 -16.57 1.08 2.03
CA ASP A 48 -17.46 0.50 1.01
C ASP A 48 -17.27 1.09 -0.39
N ARG A 49 -16.21 1.87 -0.63
CA ARG A 49 -15.93 2.50 -1.92
C ARG A 49 -15.40 1.49 -2.93
N ASP A 50 -15.91 1.55 -4.17
CA ASP A 50 -15.30 0.83 -5.30
C ASP A 50 -14.16 1.66 -5.90
N VAL A 51 -12.92 1.28 -5.59
CA VAL A 51 -11.70 1.94 -6.11
C VAL A 51 -11.20 1.31 -7.41
N THR A 52 -11.92 0.30 -7.90
CA THR A 52 -11.50 -0.58 -8.98
C THR A 52 -12.40 -0.52 -10.21
N GLU A 53 -13.48 0.28 -10.16
CA GLU A 53 -14.45 0.49 -11.25
C GLU A 53 -13.78 0.83 -12.59
N ARG A 54 -12.65 1.56 -12.54
CA ARG A 54 -11.91 2.01 -13.74
C ARG A 54 -10.79 1.08 -14.17
N PHE A 55 -10.57 -0.02 -13.46
CA PHE A 55 -9.47 -0.95 -13.71
C PHE A 55 -10.01 -2.37 -13.85
N ASP A 56 -10.31 -2.74 -15.10
CA ASP A 56 -10.85 -4.05 -15.45
C ASP A 56 -10.01 -5.18 -14.85
N GLY A 57 -10.62 -5.96 -13.95
CA GLY A 57 -10.03 -7.16 -13.36
C GLY A 57 -9.04 -6.95 -12.22
N LEU A 58 -8.64 -5.72 -11.88
CA LEU A 58 -7.81 -5.47 -10.69
C LEU A 58 -8.69 -5.55 -9.43
N ARG A 59 -8.46 -6.55 -8.59
CA ARG A 59 -9.19 -6.78 -7.34
C ARG A 59 -8.27 -7.33 -6.26
N GLY A 60 -8.62 -7.09 -5.00
CA GLY A 60 -7.96 -7.65 -3.82
C GLY A 60 -7.45 -6.59 -2.86
N THR A 61 -7.48 -6.91 -1.57
CA THR A 61 -7.25 -5.98 -0.45
C THR A 61 -6.02 -5.10 -0.64
N LYS A 62 -4.90 -5.67 -1.05
CA LYS A 62 -3.64 -4.91 -1.23
C LYS A 62 -3.57 -4.11 -2.53
N VAL A 63 -4.16 -4.63 -3.61
CA VAL A 63 -4.28 -3.92 -4.88
C VAL A 63 -5.10 -2.66 -4.67
N GLU A 64 -6.24 -2.79 -4.00
CA GLU A 64 -7.14 -1.69 -3.70
C GLU A 64 -6.46 -0.63 -2.82
N LEU A 65 -5.70 -1.05 -1.80
CA LEU A 65 -4.88 -0.14 -1.00
C LEU A 65 -3.83 0.59 -1.86
N ALA A 66 -3.13 -0.12 -2.74
CA ALA A 66 -2.16 0.48 -3.67
C ALA A 66 -2.80 1.51 -4.60
N LEU A 67 -3.99 1.24 -5.13
CA LEU A 67 -4.74 2.21 -5.95
C LEU A 67 -5.09 3.48 -5.17
N THR A 68 -5.20 3.42 -3.85
CA THR A 68 -5.41 4.60 -2.99
C THR A 68 -4.11 5.28 -2.51
N GLY A 69 -2.95 4.86 -3.03
CA GLY A 69 -1.66 5.44 -2.70
C GLY A 69 -0.95 4.81 -1.50
N TRP A 70 -1.50 3.74 -0.92
CA TRP A 70 -0.89 3.03 0.21
C TRP A 70 0.07 1.94 -0.27
N VAL A 71 1.20 1.77 0.42
CA VAL A 71 2.19 0.72 0.10
C VAL A 71 2.07 -0.41 1.13
N GLN A 72 2.18 -1.66 0.71
CA GLN A 72 2.18 -2.84 1.58
C GLN A 72 3.51 -3.58 1.42
N LEU A 73 4.30 -3.72 2.48
CA LEU A 73 5.56 -4.47 2.50
C LEU A 73 5.39 -5.72 3.36
N GLN A 74 5.57 -6.91 2.79
CA GLN A 74 5.42 -8.16 3.52
C GLN A 74 6.65 -9.06 3.37
N SER A 75 7.10 -9.61 4.50
CA SER A 75 7.95 -10.81 4.54
C SER A 75 7.14 -11.93 5.21
N ASP A 76 6.94 -13.03 4.50
CA ASP A 76 6.24 -14.22 5.02
C ASP A 76 7.16 -15.18 5.77
N ARG A 77 8.48 -14.92 5.78
CA ARG A 77 9.54 -15.80 6.32
C ARG A 77 9.62 -17.20 5.71
N LEU A 78 8.76 -17.51 4.75
CA LEU A 78 8.73 -18.78 4.04
C LEU A 78 9.52 -18.68 2.73
N THR A 79 9.55 -17.48 2.16
CA THR A 79 10.32 -17.13 0.99
C THR A 79 11.49 -16.24 1.38
N ASP A 80 12.62 -16.40 0.69
CA ASP A 80 13.78 -15.52 0.80
C ASP A 80 13.53 -14.18 0.05
N ARG A 81 12.37 -13.58 0.34
CA ARG A 81 11.81 -12.48 -0.44
C ARG A 81 10.91 -11.57 0.39
N VAL A 82 11.06 -10.27 0.14
CA VAL A 82 10.06 -9.26 0.49
C VAL A 82 9.14 -9.04 -0.72
N ASN A 83 7.83 -9.10 -0.49
CA ASN A 83 6.82 -8.75 -1.48
C ASN A 83 6.27 -7.35 -1.17
N VAL A 84 6.15 -6.52 -2.19
CA VAL A 84 5.67 -5.15 -2.08
C VAL A 84 4.54 -4.93 -3.07
N ASP A 85 3.40 -4.46 -2.59
CA ASP A 85 2.29 -3.96 -3.39
C ASP A 85 2.28 -2.43 -3.26
N ALA A 86 2.43 -1.71 -4.36
CA ALA A 86 2.67 -0.27 -4.35
C ALA A 86 1.89 0.48 -5.45
N PRO A 87 1.53 1.76 -5.24
CA PRO A 87 1.12 2.62 -6.33
C PRO A 87 2.27 2.81 -7.33
N ASP A 88 1.92 3.09 -8.58
CA ASP A 88 2.83 3.68 -9.54
C ASP A 88 3.42 4.98 -8.94
N GLY A 89 4.71 5.19 -9.21
CA GLY A 89 5.47 6.31 -8.62
C GLY A 89 6.15 6.00 -7.28
N PHE A 90 5.85 4.88 -6.61
CA PHE A 90 6.62 4.49 -5.41
C PHE A 90 8.10 4.25 -5.75
N ASP A 91 8.99 4.87 -4.97
CA ASP A 91 10.42 4.95 -5.28
C ASP A 91 11.34 4.86 -4.05
N ASP A 92 10.82 4.51 -2.88
CA ASP A 92 11.58 4.43 -1.64
C ASP A 92 12.43 3.14 -1.55
N ALA A 93 13.48 3.09 -2.35
CA ALA A 93 14.43 1.97 -2.36
C ALA A 93 15.14 1.80 -1.00
N ALA A 94 15.37 2.88 -0.27
CA ALA A 94 16.04 2.84 1.02
C ALA A 94 15.20 2.12 2.09
N LEU A 95 13.89 2.39 2.13
CA LEU A 95 12.96 1.65 2.98
C LEU A 95 12.92 0.17 2.61
N LEU A 96 12.83 -0.15 1.32
CA LEU A 96 12.79 -1.54 0.84
C LEU A 96 14.06 -2.31 1.21
N GLU A 97 15.23 -1.69 1.02
CA GLU A 97 16.51 -2.27 1.39
C GLU A 97 16.63 -2.46 2.91
N ARG A 98 16.19 -1.48 3.71
CA ARG A 98 16.16 -1.58 5.17
C ARG A 98 15.24 -2.71 5.63
N PHE A 99 14.03 -2.81 5.08
CA PHE A 99 13.08 -3.86 5.43
C PHE A 99 13.58 -5.25 5.02
N ALA A 100 14.16 -5.38 3.83
CA ALA A 100 14.79 -6.62 3.38
C ALA A 100 15.94 -7.05 4.29
N ARG A 101 16.81 -6.13 4.70
CA ARG A 101 17.89 -6.40 5.67
C ARG A 101 17.37 -6.88 7.02
N LEU A 102 16.31 -6.27 7.54
CA LEU A 102 15.70 -6.70 8.80
C LEU A 102 15.16 -8.15 8.73
N HIS A 103 14.89 -8.64 7.52
CA HIS A 103 14.39 -10.00 7.30
C HIS A 103 15.39 -10.96 6.67
N ASP A 104 16.63 -10.53 6.49
CA ASP A 104 17.68 -11.32 5.83
C ASP A 104 17.26 -11.79 4.42
N ALA A 105 16.42 -11.01 3.73
CA ALA A 105 15.83 -11.39 2.45
C ALA A 105 16.81 -11.21 1.28
N GLY A 106 17.00 -12.24 0.47
CA GLY A 106 17.83 -12.24 -0.72
C GLY A 106 17.22 -11.52 -1.94
N SER A 107 15.92 -11.21 -1.90
CA SER A 107 15.25 -10.48 -2.98
C SER A 107 14.11 -9.59 -2.51
N VAL A 108 13.81 -8.55 -3.30
CA VAL A 108 12.61 -7.71 -3.17
C VAL A 108 11.85 -7.76 -4.49
N ALA A 109 10.55 -8.04 -4.43
CA ALA A 109 9.64 -7.98 -5.56
C ALA A 109 8.59 -6.89 -5.33
N VAL A 110 8.50 -5.93 -6.25
CA VAL A 110 7.59 -4.79 -6.20
C VAL A 110 6.59 -4.90 -7.34
N ALA A 111 5.33 -5.18 -7.01
CA ALA A 111 4.19 -5.09 -7.90
C ALA A 111 3.60 -3.66 -7.83
N ARG A 112 3.44 -3.03 -9.00
CA ARG A 112 2.97 -1.65 -9.12
C ARG A 112 1.59 -1.58 -9.72
N TYR A 113 0.78 -0.68 -9.17
CA TYR A 113 -0.62 -0.50 -9.56
C TYR A 113 -0.92 0.96 -9.90
N PRO A 114 -1.71 1.24 -10.95
CA PRO A 114 -2.45 0.26 -11.78
C PRO A 114 -1.63 -0.39 -12.90
N SER A 115 -0.37 -0.01 -13.16
CA SER A 115 0.38 -0.49 -14.33
C SER A 115 0.56 -2.01 -14.44
N GLY A 116 0.48 -2.74 -13.32
CA GLY A 116 0.76 -4.18 -13.26
C GLY A 116 2.24 -4.53 -13.42
N THR A 117 3.12 -3.52 -13.43
CA THR A 117 4.57 -3.73 -13.58
C THR A 117 5.13 -4.41 -12.35
N VAL A 118 5.93 -5.46 -12.56
CA VAL A 118 6.66 -6.13 -11.47
C VAL A 118 8.16 -5.95 -11.68
N VAL A 119 8.84 -5.45 -10.64
CA VAL A 119 10.31 -5.37 -10.58
C VAL A 119 10.78 -6.30 -9.48
N ALA A 120 11.74 -7.19 -9.78
CA ALA A 120 12.34 -8.07 -8.79
C ALA A 120 13.86 -8.01 -8.89
N SER A 121 14.54 -7.79 -7.77
CA SER A 121 16.00 -7.67 -7.71
C SER A 121 16.53 -8.00 -6.31
N PRO A 122 17.83 -8.32 -6.18
CA PRO A 122 18.50 -8.29 -4.88
C PRO A 122 18.34 -6.91 -4.21
N PRO A 123 18.24 -6.83 -2.87
CA PRO A 123 18.00 -5.55 -2.20
C PRO A 123 19.03 -4.47 -2.51
N ALA A 124 20.32 -4.83 -2.59
CA ALA A 124 21.41 -3.90 -2.87
C ALA A 124 21.45 -3.41 -4.33
N GLU A 125 20.76 -4.09 -5.24
CA GLU A 125 20.71 -3.76 -6.68
C GLU A 125 19.36 -3.14 -7.07
N LEU A 126 18.44 -3.00 -6.10
CA LEU A 126 17.08 -2.57 -6.36
C LEU A 126 17.06 -1.13 -6.89
N THR A 127 16.72 -1.00 -8.17
CA THR A 127 16.51 0.29 -8.81
C THR A 127 15.04 0.45 -9.14
N LEU A 128 14.41 1.46 -8.57
CA LEU A 128 13.03 1.83 -8.87
C LEU A 128 13.05 2.98 -9.89
N PRO A 129 12.25 2.94 -10.97
CA PRO A 129 12.25 3.96 -12.02
C PRO A 129 11.67 5.33 -11.59
N GLY A 130 11.59 5.60 -10.27
CA GLY A 130 10.86 6.70 -9.64
C GLY A 130 11.06 8.06 -10.31
N ARG A 131 9.98 8.63 -10.86
CA ARG A 131 9.92 10.03 -11.33
C ARG A 131 8.51 10.64 -11.24
N GLY A 132 7.67 10.21 -10.30
CA GLY A 132 6.32 10.74 -10.15
C GLY A 132 5.81 10.65 -8.72
N ALA A 133 4.94 11.58 -8.32
CA ALA A 133 4.25 11.50 -7.03
C ALA A 133 3.48 10.17 -6.94
N ARG A 134 3.34 9.61 -5.73
CA ARG A 134 2.30 8.60 -5.48
C ARG A 134 0.97 9.30 -5.74
N VAL A 135 0.34 9.03 -6.87
CA VAL A 135 -0.95 9.64 -7.19
C VAL A 135 -2.01 8.66 -6.71
N PRO A 136 -2.77 8.98 -5.65
CA PRO A 136 -3.96 8.21 -5.32
C PRO A 136 -4.90 8.28 -6.51
N VAL A 137 -5.46 7.14 -6.89
CA VAL A 137 -6.53 7.17 -7.86
C VAL A 137 -7.71 7.91 -7.24
N SER A 138 -8.16 8.98 -7.90
CA SER A 138 -9.35 9.71 -7.51
C SER A 138 -10.57 8.82 -7.68
N VAL A 139 -11.10 8.33 -6.55
CA VAL A 139 -12.35 7.58 -6.50
C VAL A 139 -13.49 8.57 -6.75
N PRO A 140 -14.38 8.34 -7.72
CA PRO A 140 -15.58 9.16 -7.85
C PRO A 140 -16.43 8.97 -6.58
N ASP A 141 -16.84 10.07 -5.95
CA ASP A 141 -17.89 10.01 -4.92
C ASP A 141 -19.18 9.54 -5.62
N GLY A 142 -19.49 8.26 -5.49
CA GLY A 142 -20.71 7.67 -5.99
C GLY A 142 -21.92 8.28 -5.28
N ARG A 143 -22.38 9.45 -5.72
CA ARG A 143 -23.75 9.89 -5.45
C ARG A 143 -24.66 9.05 -6.30
N ALA A 144 -25.41 8.18 -5.63
CA ALA A 144 -26.60 7.56 -6.18
C ALA A 144 -27.51 8.67 -6.73
N SER A 145 -27.58 8.79 -8.05
CA SER A 145 -28.68 9.49 -8.70
C SER A 145 -29.82 8.49 -8.73
N THR A 146 -30.69 8.55 -7.72
CA THR A 146 -32.06 8.07 -7.87
C THR A 146 -32.72 8.98 -8.89
N ASP A 147 -32.68 8.59 -10.17
CA ASP A 147 -33.54 9.19 -11.17
C ASP A 147 -34.89 8.48 -11.11
N ASP A 148 -35.84 9.23 -10.56
CA ASP A 148 -37.28 9.00 -10.57
C ASP A 148 -37.77 9.09 -12.02
N SER A 149 -38.15 7.96 -12.61
CA SER A 149 -38.87 7.95 -13.88
C SER A 149 -40.24 7.30 -13.68
N ARG A 150 -41.22 8.17 -13.91
CA ARG A 150 -42.68 8.00 -13.86
C ARG A 150 -43.23 6.84 -14.68
#